data_AF-A0A7J6WSA3-F1
#
_entry.id   AF-A0A7J6WSA3-F1
#
_cell.length_a   1.000
_cell.length_b   1.000
_cell.length_c   1.000
_cell.angle_alpha   90.00
_cell.angle_beta   90.00
_cell.angle_gamma   90.00
#
_symmetry.space_group_name_H-M   'P 1'
#
loop_
_entity.id
_entity.type
_entity.pdbx_description
1 polymer ?
#
loop_
_entity_poly.entity_id
_entity_poly.type
_entity_poly.pdbx_seq_one_letter_code
_entity_poly.pdbx_strand_id
1 'polypeptide(L)' 'MVQFCCLFVAKKEAVQTEMAPAALGPYSQAIKANNLLFVSGCLGLVPETGKFVSDGVEEQTEQAQLRCVFENVAGILR' A
#
# COMPACT_ATOMS: atom_id res chain seq x y z
N MET A 1 -8.06 -21.38 -32.94
CA MET A 1 -8.68 -20.03 -32.88
C MET A 1 -9.32 -19.83 -31.51
N VAL A 2 -8.53 -19.66 -30.43
CA VAL A 2 -9.04 -19.36 -29.06
C VAL A 2 -8.12 -18.40 -28.28
N GLN A 3 -7.00 -17.94 -28.87
CA GLN A 3 -5.97 -17.18 -28.13
C GLN A 3 -6.29 -15.67 -27.94
N PHE A 4 -7.42 -15.17 -28.45
CA PHE A 4 -7.68 -13.72 -28.52
C PHE A 4 -8.50 -13.14 -27.35
N CYS A 5 -8.97 -13.95 -26.40
CA CYS A 5 -9.93 -13.48 -25.37
C CYS A 5 -9.31 -12.87 -24.09
N CYS A 6 -8.00 -12.95 -23.87
CA CYS A 6 -7.38 -12.53 -22.57
C CYS A 6 -6.47 -11.28 -22.62
N LEU A 7 -6.34 -10.60 -23.77
CA LEU A 7 -5.33 -9.54 -23.93
C LEU A 7 -5.69 -8.16 -23.36
N PHE A 8 -6.81 -8.02 -22.65
CA PHE A 8 -7.23 -6.77 -21.98
C PHE A 8 -7.44 -6.97 -20.46
N VAL A 9 -6.71 -7.89 -19.82
CA VAL A 9 -6.65 -7.91 -18.35
C VAL A 9 -5.79 -6.71 -17.92
N ALA A 10 -6.43 -5.70 -17.33
CA ALA A 10 -5.74 -4.56 -16.71
C ALA A 10 -4.60 -5.10 -15.82
N LYS A 11 -3.36 -4.76 -16.18
CA LYS A 11 -2.17 -5.24 -15.48
C LYS A 11 -2.21 -4.68 -14.05
N LYS A 12 -2.59 -5.51 -13.09
CA LYS A 12 -2.58 -5.16 -11.67
C LYS A 12 -1.25 -5.61 -11.05
N GLU A 13 -0.55 -4.68 -10.43
CA GLU A 13 0.72 -4.91 -9.77
C GLU A 13 0.52 -4.71 -8.27
N ALA A 14 0.88 -5.74 -7.49
CA ALA A 14 0.87 -5.63 -6.04
C ALA A 14 2.10 -4.85 -5.59
N VAL A 15 1.89 -3.80 -4.81
CA VAL A 15 2.94 -2.98 -4.23
C VAL A 15 3.30 -3.57 -2.87
N GLN A 16 4.58 -3.86 -2.68
CA GLN A 16 5.17 -4.22 -1.40
C GLN A 16 6.39 -3.34 -1.15
N THR A 17 6.42 -2.71 0.02
CA THR A 17 7.51 -1.87 0.50
C THR A 17 7.81 -2.21 1.95
N GLU A 18 9.09 -2.24 2.29
CA GLU A 18 9.60 -2.46 3.65
C GLU A 18 9.40 -1.23 4.55
N MET A 19 9.14 -0.07 3.95
CA MET A 19 8.98 1.21 4.67
C MET A 19 7.53 1.47 5.13
N ALA A 20 6.56 0.73 4.58
CA ALA A 20 5.19 0.74 5.06
C ALA A 20 4.95 -0.42 6.04
N PRO A 21 4.00 -0.30 6.98
CA PRO A 21 3.61 -1.41 7.84
C PRO A 21 3.31 -2.67 7.03
N ALA A 22 3.82 -3.80 7.50
CA ALA A 22 3.61 -5.08 6.83
C ALA A 22 2.11 -5.36 6.67
N ALA A 23 1.73 -5.94 5.53
CA ALA A 23 0.36 -6.39 5.35
C ALA A 23 0.09 -7.58 6.30
N LEU A 24 -0.64 -7.33 7.38
CA LEU A 24 -1.01 -8.35 8.37
C LEU A 24 -2.24 -9.12 7.88
N GLY A 25 -2.08 -9.91 6.81
CA GLY A 25 -3.15 -10.75 6.27
C GLY A 25 -3.11 -10.89 4.75
N PRO A 26 -4.16 -11.48 4.13
CA PRO A 26 -4.25 -11.71 2.69
C PRO A 26 -4.65 -10.43 1.93
N TYR A 27 -3.90 -9.34 2.14
CA TYR A 27 -4.07 -8.08 1.42
C TYR A 27 -2.71 -7.52 0.94
N SER A 28 -2.74 -6.63 -0.04
CA SER A 28 -1.55 -5.90 -0.49
C SER A 28 -1.56 -4.50 0.10
N GLN A 29 -0.40 -3.94 0.42
CA GLN A 29 -0.29 -2.56 0.94
C GLN A 29 -0.90 -1.57 -0.05
N ALA A 30 -0.65 -1.77 -1.34
CA ALA A 30 -1.41 -1.14 -2.41
C ALA A 30 -1.48 -2.03 -3.67
N ILE A 31 -2.45 -1.74 -4.54
CA ILE A 31 -2.57 -2.33 -5.87
C ILE A 31 -2.50 -1.20 -6.89
N LYS A 32 -1.52 -1.25 -7.78
CA LYS A 32 -1.47 -0.41 -8.97
C LYS A 32 -2.25 -1.09 -10.08
N ALA A 33 -3.22 -0.41 -10.67
CA ALA A 33 -3.94 -0.90 -11.83
C ALA A 33 -4.02 0.22 -12.86
N ASN A 34 -3.35 0.04 -14.00
CA ASN A 34 -3.20 1.06 -15.03
C ASN A 34 -2.61 2.36 -14.45
N ASN A 35 -3.35 3.47 -14.50
CA ASN A 35 -2.98 4.79 -14.00
C ASN A 35 -3.56 5.09 -12.60
N LEU A 36 -4.17 4.10 -11.96
CA LEU A 36 -4.77 4.24 -10.63
C LEU A 36 -3.98 3.46 -9.59
N LEU A 37 -3.94 4.03 -8.39
CA LEU A 37 -3.35 3.41 -7.21
C LEU A 37 -4.43 3.24 -6.15
N PHE A 38 -4.67 1.99 -5.76
CA PHE A 38 -5.55 1.61 -4.67
C PHE A 38 -4.70 1.31 -3.44
N VAL A 39 -4.74 2.21 -2.46
CA VAL A 39 -3.98 2.07 -1.21
C VAL A 39 -4.89 1.43 -0.15
N SER A 40 -4.39 0.44 0.57
CA SER A 40 -5.09 -0.17 1.69
C SER A 40 -5.13 0.78 2.88
N GLY A 41 -6.14 0.64 3.75
CA GLY A 41 -6.18 1.37 5.01
C GLY A 41 -4.98 1.00 5.89
N CYS A 42 -4.21 1.99 6.30
CA CYS A 42 -3.05 1.81 7.17
C CYS A 42 -3.32 2.39 8.56
N LEU A 43 -2.77 1.71 9.56
CA LEU A 43 -2.70 2.20 10.93
C LEU A 43 -1.43 3.04 11.11
N GLY A 44 -1.45 4.00 12.03
CA GLY A 44 -0.30 4.83 12.42
C GLY A 44 0.77 4.05 13.21
N LEU A 45 1.17 2.89 12.69
CA LEU A 45 2.14 1.99 13.29
C LEU A 45 3.55 2.33 12.82
N VAL A 46 4.51 2.13 13.71
CA VAL A 46 5.93 2.14 13.39
C VAL A 46 6.29 0.76 12.82
N PRO A 47 6.76 0.65 11.57
CA PRO A 47 7.00 -0.64 10.91
C PRO A 47 8.04 -1.50 11.63
N GLU A 48 9.01 -0.88 12.29
CA GLU A 48 10.07 -1.57 13.06
C GLU A 48 9.53 -2.26 14.33
N THR A 49 8.54 -1.66 14.99
CA THR A 49 8.03 -2.13 16.29
C THR A 49 6.64 -2.72 16.22
N GLY A 50 5.89 -2.45 15.16
CA GLY A 50 4.47 -2.79 15.02
C GLY A 50 3.56 -2.09 16.03
N LYS A 51 4.04 -1.04 16.71
CA LYS A 51 3.29 -0.27 17.73
C LYS A 51 2.85 1.09 17.20
N PHE A 52 1.82 1.67 17.81
CA PHE A 52 1.41 3.04 17.51
C PHE A 52 2.51 4.03 17.86
N VAL A 53 2.62 5.08 17.04
CA VAL A 53 3.59 6.17 17.25
C VAL A 53 3.34 6.97 18.53
N SER A 54 2.06 7.12 18.91
CA SER A 54 1.59 7.79 20.13
C SER A 54 0.22 7.25 20.52
N ASP A 55 -0.29 7.65 21.69
CA ASP A 55 -1.68 7.42 22.10
C ASP A 55 -2.66 8.48 21.53
N GLY A 56 -2.13 9.50 20.83
CA GLY A 56 -2.89 10.60 20.25
C GLY A 56 -3.37 10.29 18.83
N VAL A 57 -4.60 10.71 18.52
CA VAL A 57 -5.20 10.52 17.19
C VAL A 57 -4.47 11.34 16.11
N GLU A 58 -3.93 12.50 16.49
CA GLU A 58 -3.28 13.44 15.58
C GLU A 58 -1.98 12.83 15.04
N GLU A 59 -1.08 12.37 15.91
CA GLU A 59 0.19 11.79 15.47
C GLU A 59 -0.01 10.43 14.80
N GLN A 60 -1.00 9.64 15.24
CA GLN A 60 -1.37 8.41 14.53
C GLN A 60 -1.88 8.69 13.12
N THR A 61 -2.66 9.76 12.92
CA THR A 61 -3.18 10.15 11.61
C THR A 61 -2.06 10.67 10.70
N GLU A 62 -1.18 11.51 11.24
CA GLU A 62 0.00 12.01 10.53
C GLU A 62 0.91 10.86 10.08
N GLN A 63 1.21 9.93 11.00
CA GLN A 63 2.00 8.74 10.69
C GLN A 63 1.33 7.85 9.65
N ALA A 64 0.01 7.63 9.76
CA ALA A 64 -0.74 6.84 8.80
C ALA A 64 -0.71 7.48 7.41
N GLN A 65 -0.88 8.80 7.29
CA GLN A 65 -0.85 9.48 5.99
C GLN A 65 0.56 9.53 5.39
N LEU A 66 1.57 9.97 6.15
CA LEU A 66 2.95 10.12 5.68
C LEU A 66 3.52 8.77 5.24
N ARG A 67 3.42 7.73 6.06
CA ARG A 67 4.05 6.45 5.77
C ARG A 67 3.21 5.59 4.84
N CYS A 68 1.89 5.58 4.95
CA CYS A 68 1.09 4.74 4.05
C CYS A 68 1.04 5.32 2.65
N VAL A 69 0.68 6.59 2.49
CA VAL A 69 0.38 7.13 1.16
C VAL A 69 1.68 7.42 0.40
N PHE A 70 2.61 8.16 1.01
CA PHE A 70 3.82 8.56 0.30
C PHE A 70 4.77 7.38 0.06
N GLU A 71 4.91 6.44 0.99
CA GLU A 71 5.81 5.30 0.77
C GLU A 71 5.24 4.28 -0.21
N ASN A 72 3.91 4.07 -0.24
CA ASN A 72 3.28 3.26 -1.28
C ASN A 72 3.45 3.92 -2.66
N VAL A 73 3.33 5.25 -2.75
CA VAL A 73 3.61 6.00 -3.98
C VAL A 73 5.10 5.92 -4.35
N ALA A 74 6.01 6.03 -3.39
CA ALA A 74 7.45 5.90 -3.62
C ALA A 74 7.82 4.48 -4.09
N GLY A 75 7.17 3.44 -3.57
CA GLY A 75 7.34 2.06 -4.01
C GLY A 75 6.89 1.81 -5.46
N ILE A 76 6.04 2.69 -6.02
CA ILE A 76 5.54 2.60 -7.40
C ILE A 76 6.39 3.40 -8.39
N LEU A 77 7.04 4.47 -7.92
CA LEU A 77 7.92 5.32 -8.72
C LEU A 77 9.34 4.76 -8.89
N ARG A 78 9.64 3.60 -8.28
CA ARG A 78 10.90 2.87 -8.44
C ARG A 78 10.87 1.86 -9.59
#